data_AF-A0A975FLI8-F1
#
_entry.id   AF-A0A975FLI8-F1
#
_cell.length_a   1.000
_cell.length_b   1.000
_cell.length_c   1.000
_cell.angle_alpha   90.00
_cell.angle_beta   90.00
_cell.angle_gamma   90.00
#
_symmetry.space_group_name_H-M   'P 1'
#
loop_
_entity.id
_entity.type
_entity.pdbx_description
1 polymer ?
#
loop_
_entity_poly.entity_id
_entity_poly.type
_entity_poly.pdbx_seq_one_letter_code
_entity_poly.pdbx_strand_id
1 'polypeptide(L)'
;MSRNAQQALAWAEAHPTRDGGTWSQWCQSLIVRALDLGAAGDAHQACTASKIVSTDPAAAPAGALHWWLNGAGTSGHVALEVGGGEVLMTDAPTGDQWPGHNTVGVTTVARYNAKGNGYRYVGWSRDMAGQALTITTAAPAAPKPATGSIGPVIRSGSDWAYRRPAGELAKRVARALIARKRLPAAYPNDGDPREAFDTAVQKTLSHSGSFIGRLDGKIERGGCYGIQDYAARFGDYTKRGGIQDGKPEALSWECFALGLERP
;
A
#
# COMPACT_ATOMS: atom_id res chain seq x y z
N MET A 1 22.23 -0.83 -16.40
CA MET A 1 21.09 -1.66 -15.96
C MET A 1 20.12 -0.74 -15.25
N SER A 2 18.82 -0.88 -15.47
CA SER A 2 17.83 -0.06 -14.78
C SER A 2 17.83 -0.31 -13.27
N ARG A 3 17.36 0.66 -12.48
CA ARG A 3 17.00 0.43 -11.07
C ARG A 3 15.91 -0.65 -10.96
N ASN A 4 15.90 -1.39 -9.86
CA ASN A 4 14.77 -2.28 -9.56
C ASN A 4 13.57 -1.48 -9.00
N ALA A 5 12.45 -2.16 -8.79
CA ALA A 5 11.22 -1.53 -8.30
C ALA A 5 11.38 -0.77 -6.98
N GLN A 6 12.06 -1.35 -5.98
CA GLN A 6 12.25 -0.68 -4.68
C GLN A 6 13.15 0.56 -4.79
N GLN A 7 14.21 0.48 -5.60
CA GLN A 7 15.10 1.59 -5.85
C GLN A 7 14.40 2.73 -6.60
N ALA A 8 13.54 2.41 -7.57
CA ALA A 8 12.73 3.38 -8.29
C ALA A 8 11.68 4.04 -7.40
N LEU A 9 11.04 3.27 -6.51
CA LEU A 9 10.12 3.78 -5.51
C LEU A 9 10.80 4.77 -4.55
N ALA A 10 11.95 4.38 -3.98
CA ALA A 10 12.75 5.26 -3.12
C ALA A 10 13.24 6.51 -3.86
N TRP A 11 13.60 6.39 -5.14
CA TRP A 11 13.94 7.53 -5.97
C TRP A 11 12.76 8.48 -6.13
N ALA A 12 11.55 7.98 -6.40
CA ALA A 12 10.37 8.82 -6.57
C ALA A 12 9.97 9.55 -5.27
N GLU A 13 10.09 8.90 -4.10
CA GLU A 13 9.90 9.55 -2.79
C GLU A 13 10.93 10.67 -2.55
N ALA A 14 12.18 10.48 -2.99
CA ALA A 14 13.22 11.51 -2.85
C ALA A 14 13.05 12.70 -3.83
N HIS A 15 12.18 12.58 -4.83
CA HIS A 15 11.98 13.58 -5.88
C HIS A 15 10.50 14.00 -5.97
N PRO A 16 9.96 14.69 -4.95
CA PRO A 16 8.54 15.07 -4.89
C PRO A 16 8.09 16.03 -6.00
N THR A 17 9.03 16.68 -6.70
CA THR A 17 8.76 17.63 -7.76
C THR A 17 9.57 17.30 -9.02
N ARG A 18 9.03 17.65 -10.19
CA ARG A 18 9.73 17.54 -11.48
C ARG A 18 10.41 18.86 -11.78
N ASP A 19 11.72 18.95 -11.59
CA ASP A 19 12.51 20.16 -11.90
C ASP A 19 11.93 21.41 -11.19
N GLY A 20 11.44 21.24 -9.96
CA GLY A 20 10.75 22.27 -9.18
C GLY A 20 9.24 22.41 -9.45
N GLY A 21 8.69 21.69 -10.42
CA GLY A 21 7.29 21.71 -10.81
C GLY A 21 6.49 20.44 -10.48
N THR A 22 5.30 20.34 -11.07
CA THR A 22 4.41 19.18 -10.88
C THR A 22 4.83 17.97 -11.72
N TRP A 23 4.59 16.77 -11.20
CA TRP A 23 4.72 15.52 -11.97
C TRP A 23 3.48 15.20 -12.81
N SER A 24 2.39 15.96 -12.64
CA SER A 24 1.16 15.73 -13.40
C SER A 24 1.42 15.73 -14.90
N GLN A 25 0.85 14.73 -15.60
CA GLN A 25 1.03 14.47 -17.03
C GLN A 25 2.46 14.08 -17.47
N TRP A 26 3.40 13.91 -16.54
CA TRP A 26 4.78 13.52 -16.81
C TRP A 26 5.06 12.05 -16.49
N CYS A 27 4.06 11.17 -16.62
CA CYS A 27 4.16 9.74 -16.28
C CYS A 27 5.41 9.06 -16.87
N GLN A 28 5.65 9.24 -18.17
CA GLN A 28 6.81 8.66 -18.84
C GLN A 28 8.12 9.22 -18.29
N SER A 29 8.19 10.52 -18.00
CA SER A 29 9.38 11.15 -17.42
C SER A 29 9.64 10.68 -15.99
N LEU A 30 8.60 10.43 -15.19
CA LEU A 30 8.76 9.87 -13.85
C LEU A 30 9.40 8.49 -13.95
N ILE A 31 8.83 7.60 -14.77
CA ILE A 31 9.30 6.22 -14.89
C ILE A 31 10.73 6.16 -15.45
N VAL A 32 11.02 6.93 -16.50
CA VAL A 32 12.36 7.00 -17.10
C VAL A 32 13.40 7.41 -16.06
N ARG A 33 13.13 8.48 -15.29
CA ARG A 33 14.08 8.98 -14.29
C ARG A 33 14.18 8.06 -13.07
N ALA A 34 13.05 7.50 -12.61
CA ALA A 34 13.01 6.58 -11.47
C ALA A 34 13.76 5.29 -11.76
N LEU A 35 13.63 4.73 -12.97
CA LEU A 35 14.29 3.49 -13.38
C LEU A 35 15.69 3.69 -13.98
N ASP A 36 16.13 4.93 -14.18
CA ASP A 36 17.41 5.22 -14.84
C ASP A 36 17.48 4.70 -16.29
N LEU A 37 16.41 4.95 -17.04
CA LEU A 37 16.26 4.53 -18.43
C LEU A 37 16.60 5.67 -19.40
N GLY A 38 16.84 5.32 -20.66
CA GLY A 38 16.81 6.27 -21.77
C GLY A 38 15.38 6.73 -22.07
N ALA A 39 15.23 7.97 -22.52
CA ALA A 39 13.93 8.50 -22.94
C ALA A 39 13.35 7.69 -24.11
N ALA A 40 12.04 7.45 -24.09
CA ALA A 40 11.32 6.61 -25.05
C ALA A 40 10.07 7.30 -25.63
N GLY A 41 10.15 8.62 -25.86
CA GLY A 41 9.00 9.41 -26.27
C GLY A 41 7.99 9.60 -25.13
N ASP A 42 6.70 9.64 -25.48
CA ASP A 42 5.61 9.58 -24.50
C ASP A 42 5.18 8.13 -24.18
N ALA A 43 4.21 7.95 -23.27
CA ALA A 43 3.81 6.61 -22.85
C ALA A 43 3.09 5.82 -23.96
N HIS A 44 2.46 6.48 -24.93
CA HIS A 44 1.90 5.83 -26.11
C HIS A 44 3.01 5.25 -26.97
N GLN A 45 3.98 6.09 -27.36
CA GLN A 45 5.11 5.69 -28.17
C GLN A 45 5.92 4.58 -27.49
N ALA A 46 6.19 4.73 -26.20
CA ALA A 46 6.89 3.73 -25.41
C ALA A 46 6.11 2.41 -25.35
N CYS A 47 4.79 2.45 -25.11
CA CYS A 47 3.95 1.25 -25.09
C CYS A 47 3.95 0.53 -26.44
N THR A 48 3.75 1.25 -27.55
CA THR A 48 3.72 0.68 -28.90
C THR A 48 5.05 0.03 -29.28
N ALA A 49 6.16 0.57 -28.79
CA ALA A 49 7.50 0.01 -29.00
C ALA A 49 7.86 -1.10 -27.99
N SER A 50 7.08 -1.31 -26.93
CA SER A 50 7.34 -2.32 -25.90
C SER A 50 6.65 -3.65 -26.22
N LYS A 51 7.15 -4.74 -25.63
CA LYS A 51 6.52 -6.06 -25.76
C LYS A 51 5.54 -6.32 -24.61
N ILE A 52 4.25 -6.14 -24.88
CA ILE A 52 3.18 -6.53 -23.93
C ILE A 52 3.24 -8.06 -23.71
N VAL A 53 3.34 -8.46 -22.45
CA VAL A 53 3.44 -9.86 -22.03
C VAL A 53 2.07 -10.45 -21.73
N SER A 54 1.24 -9.71 -21.00
CA SER A 54 -0.12 -10.13 -20.65
C SER A 54 -1.02 -8.92 -20.37
N THR A 55 -2.32 -9.12 -20.52
CA THR A 55 -3.37 -8.17 -20.14
C THR A 55 -3.92 -8.44 -18.74
N ASP A 56 -3.49 -9.52 -18.07
CA ASP A 56 -3.80 -9.78 -16.67
C ASP A 56 -2.83 -8.99 -15.76
N PRO A 57 -3.28 -7.94 -15.05
CA PRO A 57 -2.41 -7.16 -14.18
C PRO A 57 -1.91 -7.96 -12.97
N ALA A 58 -2.64 -8.98 -12.49
CA ALA A 58 -2.23 -9.75 -11.32
C ALA A 58 -0.99 -10.64 -11.57
N ALA A 59 -0.67 -10.88 -12.85
CA ALA A 59 0.50 -11.64 -13.27
C ALA A 59 1.78 -10.79 -13.41
N ALA A 60 1.69 -9.47 -13.23
CA ALA A 60 2.83 -8.58 -13.39
C ALA A 60 3.83 -8.74 -12.21
N PRO A 61 5.12 -9.01 -12.49
CA PRO A 61 6.14 -9.03 -11.44
C PRO A 61 6.61 -7.62 -11.08
N ALA A 62 7.13 -7.44 -9.87
CA ALA A 62 7.79 -6.21 -9.46
C ALA A 62 8.88 -5.78 -10.46
N GLY A 63 8.80 -4.55 -10.93
CA GLY A 63 9.64 -3.98 -11.97
C GLY A 63 8.99 -3.93 -13.35
N ALA A 64 7.84 -4.59 -13.55
CA ALA A 64 7.09 -4.51 -14.80
C ALA A 64 6.45 -3.12 -15.00
N LEU A 65 6.18 -2.76 -16.25
CA LEU A 65 5.46 -1.53 -16.58
C LEU A 65 4.04 -1.86 -17.01
N HIS A 66 3.09 -1.15 -16.44
CA HIS A 66 1.68 -1.18 -16.81
C HIS A 66 1.36 -0.03 -17.75
N TRP A 67 0.55 -0.31 -18.77
CA TRP A 67 0.25 0.65 -19.82
C TRP A 67 -1.25 0.88 -19.97
N TRP A 68 -1.60 2.14 -20.17
CA TRP A 68 -2.92 2.54 -20.59
C TRP A 68 -2.85 3.44 -21.81
N LEU A 69 -3.71 3.19 -22.78
CA LEU A 69 -3.79 3.99 -24.01
C LEU A 69 -5.22 4.48 -24.18
N ASN A 70 -5.39 5.57 -24.92
CA ASN A 70 -6.71 5.96 -25.42
C ASN A 70 -6.79 5.70 -26.93
N GLY A 71 -8.02 5.56 -27.43
CA GLY A 71 -8.27 5.31 -28.86
C GLY A 71 -7.95 6.51 -29.77
N ALA A 72 -7.67 7.69 -29.20
CA ALA A 72 -7.42 8.93 -29.94
C ALA A 72 -5.95 9.20 -30.26
N GLY A 73 -5.03 8.29 -29.89
CA GLY A 73 -3.61 8.46 -30.18
C GLY A 73 -2.91 9.52 -29.32
N THR A 74 -3.42 9.84 -28.13
CA THR A 74 -2.72 10.73 -27.19
C THR A 74 -1.66 9.95 -26.40
N SER A 75 -0.86 10.68 -25.63
CA SER A 75 0.35 10.22 -24.92
C SER A 75 0.24 9.03 -23.97
N GLY A 76 -0.95 8.45 -23.77
CA GLY A 76 -1.13 7.28 -22.91
C GLY A 76 -0.80 7.54 -21.43
N HIS A 77 -0.65 6.45 -20.68
CA HIS A 77 -0.21 6.47 -19.29
C HIS A 77 0.63 5.23 -18.98
N VAL A 78 1.60 5.39 -18.07
CA VAL A 78 2.49 4.32 -17.63
C VAL A 78 2.62 4.32 -16.11
N ALA A 79 2.72 3.14 -15.53
CA ALA A 79 3.00 2.91 -14.12
C ALA A 79 4.01 1.78 -13.93
N LEU A 80 4.72 1.80 -12.81
CA LEU A 80 5.68 0.77 -12.43
C LEU A 80 5.07 -0.15 -11.38
N GLU A 81 5.02 -1.47 -11.61
CA GLU A 81 4.68 -2.47 -10.60
C GLU A 81 5.75 -2.49 -9.50
N VAL A 82 5.35 -2.14 -8.28
CA VAL A 82 6.25 -2.09 -7.12
C VAL A 82 6.20 -3.35 -6.26
N GLY A 83 5.28 -4.26 -6.57
CA GLY A 83 5.07 -5.54 -5.91
C GLY A 83 3.71 -5.60 -5.22
N GLY A 84 3.15 -6.81 -5.10
CA GLY A 84 1.87 -7.01 -4.42
C GLY A 84 0.64 -6.52 -5.21
N GLY A 85 0.78 -6.19 -6.50
CA GLY A 85 -0.29 -5.62 -7.33
C GLY A 85 -0.45 -4.11 -7.17
N GLU A 86 0.57 -3.47 -6.58
CA GLU A 86 0.65 -2.03 -6.41
C GLU A 86 1.51 -1.40 -7.49
N VAL A 87 1.12 -0.21 -7.93
CA VAL A 87 1.79 0.51 -9.00
C VAL A 87 2.12 1.94 -8.60
N LEU A 88 3.37 2.34 -8.83
CA LEU A 88 3.84 3.72 -8.74
C LEU A 88 3.50 4.46 -10.04
N MET A 89 2.86 5.62 -9.92
CA MET A 89 2.49 6.45 -11.07
C MET A 89 2.41 7.94 -10.73
N THR A 90 2.40 8.77 -11.78
CA THR A 90 1.88 10.14 -11.68
C THR A 90 0.36 10.12 -11.76
N ASP A 91 -0.29 11.20 -11.32
CA ASP A 91 -1.74 11.33 -11.40
C ASP A 91 -2.51 10.16 -10.77
N ALA A 92 -1.99 9.64 -9.66
CA ALA A 92 -2.68 8.64 -8.85
C ALA A 92 -4.06 9.17 -8.41
N PRO A 93 -5.02 8.29 -8.06
CA PRO A 93 -6.26 8.71 -7.40
C PRO A 93 -5.94 9.58 -6.17
N THR A 94 -6.73 10.63 -5.90
CA THR A 94 -6.38 11.66 -4.90
C THR A 94 -6.06 11.10 -3.51
N GLY A 95 -6.75 10.03 -3.07
CA GLY A 95 -6.48 9.37 -1.79
C GLY A 95 -5.21 8.53 -1.74
N ASP A 96 -4.59 8.27 -2.88
CA ASP A 96 -3.41 7.42 -3.05
C ASP A 96 -2.14 8.25 -3.33
N GLN A 97 -2.29 9.57 -3.51
CA GLN A 97 -1.19 10.50 -3.74
C GLN A 97 -0.39 10.70 -2.45
N TRP A 98 0.93 10.71 -2.57
CA TRP A 98 1.77 11.02 -1.43
C TRP A 98 1.69 12.51 -1.06
N PRO A 99 1.59 12.84 0.24
CA PRO A 99 1.62 14.22 0.69
C PRO A 99 2.85 14.95 0.14
N GLY A 100 2.63 16.07 -0.54
CA GLY A 100 3.69 16.92 -1.10
C GLY A 100 4.34 16.43 -2.40
N HIS A 101 3.88 15.34 -3.02
CA HIS A 101 4.52 14.75 -4.22
C HIS A 101 3.78 15.02 -5.54
N ASN A 102 3.05 16.14 -5.62
CA ASN A 102 2.52 16.67 -6.89
C ASN A 102 1.92 15.61 -7.84
N THR A 103 0.89 14.89 -7.34
CA THR A 103 0.13 13.80 -7.99
C THR A 103 0.78 12.42 -8.06
N VAL A 104 2.04 12.27 -7.64
CA VAL A 104 2.69 10.96 -7.53
C VAL A 104 2.12 10.19 -6.34
N GLY A 105 1.94 8.89 -6.52
CA GLY A 105 1.50 7.99 -5.46
C GLY A 105 1.59 6.53 -5.86
N VAL A 106 1.19 5.68 -4.92
CA VAL A 106 1.10 4.22 -5.11
C VAL A 106 -0.37 3.82 -5.02
N THR A 107 -0.85 3.13 -6.05
CA THR A 107 -2.24 2.70 -6.18
C THR A 107 -2.30 1.29 -6.76
N THR A 108 -3.46 0.85 -7.23
CA THR A 108 -3.62 -0.40 -7.99
C THR A 108 -4.14 -0.12 -9.39
N VAL A 109 -3.90 -1.04 -10.33
CA VAL A 109 -4.47 -0.98 -11.69
C VAL A 109 -5.99 -0.83 -11.64
N ALA A 110 -6.66 -1.55 -10.73
CA ALA A 110 -8.11 -1.49 -10.55
C ALA A 110 -8.59 -0.10 -10.09
N ARG A 111 -7.93 0.48 -9.08
CA ARG A 111 -8.28 1.82 -8.59
C ARG A 111 -8.02 2.90 -9.63
N TYR A 112 -6.91 2.82 -10.36
CA TYR A 112 -6.64 3.77 -11.44
C TYR A 112 -7.66 3.65 -12.59
N ASN A 113 -8.05 2.43 -12.97
CA ASN A 113 -9.12 2.21 -13.96
C ASN A 113 -10.46 2.82 -13.50
N ALA A 114 -10.79 2.69 -12.22
CA ALA A 114 -12.02 3.22 -11.65
C ALA A 114 -12.05 4.77 -11.59
N LYS A 115 -10.90 5.44 -11.73
CA LYS A 115 -10.80 6.91 -11.75
C LYS A 115 -11.54 7.55 -12.95
N GLY A 116 -11.80 6.80 -14.02
CA GLY A 116 -12.59 7.28 -15.17
C GLY A 116 -11.87 8.33 -16.03
N ASN A 117 -10.56 8.19 -16.20
CA ASN A 117 -9.69 9.15 -16.91
C ASN A 117 -9.67 9.00 -18.46
N GLY A 118 -10.50 8.11 -19.02
CA GLY A 118 -10.58 7.88 -20.47
C GLY A 118 -9.45 7.02 -21.06
N TYR A 119 -8.49 6.58 -20.25
CA TYR A 119 -7.46 5.63 -20.68
C TYR A 119 -7.92 4.19 -20.43
N ARG A 120 -7.65 3.30 -21.39
CA ARG A 120 -7.94 1.87 -21.31
C ARG A 120 -6.64 1.13 -21.00
N TYR A 121 -6.68 0.24 -20.01
CA TYR A 121 -5.57 -0.66 -19.71
C TYR A 121 -5.31 -1.60 -20.90
N VAL A 122 -4.06 -1.65 -21.36
CA VAL A 122 -3.67 -2.48 -22.52
C VAL A 122 -2.71 -3.61 -22.16
N GLY A 123 -2.24 -3.67 -20.90
CA GLY A 123 -1.43 -4.76 -20.39
C GLY A 123 -0.12 -4.29 -19.76
N TRP A 124 0.77 -5.24 -19.49
CA TRP A 124 2.08 -4.99 -18.89
C TRP A 124 3.24 -5.56 -19.72
N SER A 125 4.41 -4.94 -19.60
CA SER A 125 5.66 -5.35 -20.27
C SER A 125 6.81 -5.54 -19.29
N ARG A 126 7.87 -6.22 -19.76
CA ARG A 126 9.17 -6.38 -19.04
C ARG A 126 10.27 -5.50 -19.63
N ASP A 127 9.90 -4.66 -20.58
CA ASP A 127 10.77 -3.74 -21.29
C ASP A 127 10.07 -2.39 -21.47
N MET A 128 10.86 -1.35 -21.66
CA MET A 128 10.40 -0.05 -22.14
C MET A 128 11.03 0.23 -23.50
N ALA A 129 10.27 0.08 -24.58
CA ALA A 129 10.73 0.29 -25.95
C ALA A 129 12.02 -0.49 -26.26
N GLY A 130 12.07 -1.77 -25.88
CA GLY A 130 13.24 -2.63 -26.04
C GLY A 130 14.32 -2.49 -24.96
N GLN A 131 14.24 -1.50 -24.07
CA GLN A 131 15.13 -1.40 -22.91
C GLN A 131 14.66 -2.39 -21.84
N ALA A 132 15.49 -3.40 -21.55
CA ALA A 132 15.18 -4.41 -20.55
C ALA A 132 15.09 -3.82 -19.15
N LEU A 133 14.05 -4.22 -18.41
CA LEU A 133 13.84 -3.80 -17.02
C LEU A 133 14.44 -4.80 -16.04
N THR A 134 14.93 -4.29 -14.92
CA THR A 134 15.36 -5.10 -13.77
C THR A 134 14.11 -5.62 -13.06
N ILE A 135 13.60 -6.75 -13.55
CA ILE A 135 12.48 -7.47 -12.95
C ILE A 135 12.98 -8.22 -11.73
N THR A 136 12.33 -7.99 -10.59
CA THR A 136 12.57 -8.83 -9.41
C THR A 136 11.70 -10.06 -9.55
N THR A 137 12.25 -11.11 -10.18
CA THR A 137 11.56 -12.41 -10.38
C THR A 137 11.51 -13.26 -9.12
N ALA A 138 11.80 -12.70 -7.95
CA ALA A 138 11.27 -13.29 -6.74
C ALA A 138 9.76 -13.33 -6.97
N ALA A 139 9.20 -14.55 -7.09
CA ALA A 139 7.78 -14.76 -6.88
C ALA A 139 7.38 -13.83 -5.72
N PRO A 140 6.23 -13.12 -5.77
CA PRO A 140 5.79 -12.38 -4.60
C PRO A 140 5.98 -13.35 -3.45
N ALA A 141 6.90 -13.02 -2.52
CA ALA A 141 7.12 -13.91 -1.40
C ALA A 141 5.72 -14.06 -0.86
N ALA A 142 5.14 -15.26 -0.96
CA ALA A 142 3.80 -15.53 -0.45
C ALA A 142 3.79 -14.81 0.90
N PRO A 143 2.93 -13.79 1.08
CA PRO A 143 3.13 -12.73 2.07
C PRO A 143 3.63 -13.43 3.31
N LYS A 144 4.92 -13.22 3.66
CA LYS A 144 5.64 -14.08 4.62
C LYS A 144 4.64 -14.43 5.69
N PRO A 145 4.20 -15.70 5.82
CA PRO A 145 2.98 -16.02 6.54
C PRO A 145 3.09 -15.30 7.86
N ALA A 146 2.16 -14.35 8.07
CA ALA A 146 2.19 -13.53 9.26
C ALA A 146 2.33 -14.50 10.41
N THR A 147 3.44 -14.44 11.13
CA THR A 147 3.70 -15.34 12.26
C THR A 147 2.66 -15.12 13.38
N GLY A 148 1.80 -14.12 13.21
CA GLY A 148 0.59 -13.91 13.99
C GLY A 148 -0.64 -14.57 13.42
N SER A 149 -1.23 -15.48 14.20
CA SER A 149 -2.58 -15.96 13.99
C SER A 149 -3.60 -14.84 14.27
N ILE A 150 -4.71 -14.86 13.52
CA ILE A 150 -5.89 -14.03 13.77
C ILE A 150 -7.01 -14.93 14.28
N GLY A 151 -7.73 -14.45 15.29
CA GLY A 151 -8.87 -15.16 15.87
C GLY A 151 -10.11 -15.18 14.96
N PRO A 152 -11.21 -15.78 15.42
CA PRO A 152 -12.48 -15.76 14.70
C PRO A 152 -13.01 -14.32 14.54
N VAL A 153 -13.97 -14.14 13.62
CA VAL A 153 -14.73 -12.88 13.52
C VAL A 153 -15.55 -12.69 14.78
N ILE A 154 -15.33 -11.57 15.46
CA ILE A 154 -16.02 -11.21 16.70
C ILE A 154 -17.22 -10.32 16.38
N ARG A 155 -17.07 -9.40 15.43
CA ARG A 155 -18.13 -8.51 14.94
C ARG A 155 -17.91 -8.20 13.47
N SER A 156 -18.98 -7.91 12.74
CA SER A 156 -18.90 -7.52 11.33
C SER A 156 -20.10 -6.70 10.91
N GLY A 157 -19.93 -5.94 9.84
CA GLY A 157 -21.00 -5.33 9.05
C GLY A 157 -20.86 -5.71 7.57
N SER A 158 -21.57 -5.02 6.69
CA SER A 158 -21.53 -5.27 5.25
C SER A 158 -20.15 -5.02 4.63
N ASP A 159 -19.38 -4.06 5.17
CA ASP A 159 -18.10 -3.61 4.62
C ASP A 159 -16.93 -3.68 5.62
N TRP A 160 -17.11 -4.27 6.81
CA TRP A 160 -16.06 -4.36 7.82
C TRP A 160 -16.17 -5.65 8.63
N ALA A 161 -15.05 -6.12 9.17
CA ALA A 161 -15.02 -7.26 10.07
C ALA A 161 -13.91 -7.09 11.12
N TYR A 162 -14.28 -7.22 12.39
CA TYR A 162 -13.34 -7.20 13.49
C TYR A 162 -12.91 -8.61 13.87
N ARG A 163 -11.60 -8.84 13.85
CA ARG A 163 -10.94 -10.02 14.39
C ARG A 163 -9.81 -9.57 15.31
N ARG A 164 -9.68 -10.20 16.47
CA ARG A 164 -8.54 -9.97 17.36
C ARG A 164 -7.28 -10.68 16.83
N PRO A 165 -6.09 -10.16 17.13
CA PRO A 165 -4.88 -10.96 16.99
C PRO A 165 -4.93 -12.13 17.99
N ALA A 166 -4.20 -13.21 17.72
CA ALA A 166 -4.10 -14.37 18.58
C ALA A 166 -2.63 -14.79 18.75
N GLY A 167 -2.36 -15.64 19.74
CA GLY A 167 -1.05 -16.23 19.98
C GLY A 167 0.05 -15.18 20.19
N GLU A 168 1.19 -15.35 19.54
CA GLU A 168 2.34 -14.46 19.73
C GLU A 168 2.11 -13.03 19.23
N LEU A 169 1.25 -12.84 18.22
CA LEU A 169 0.90 -11.51 17.74
C LEU A 169 0.04 -10.76 18.77
N ALA A 170 -0.94 -11.44 19.37
CA ALA A 170 -1.68 -10.90 20.50
C ALA A 170 -0.74 -10.48 21.63
N LYS A 171 0.22 -11.34 21.98
CA LYS A 171 1.19 -11.05 23.04
C LYS A 171 2.06 -9.84 22.73
N ARG A 172 2.49 -9.70 21.47
CA ARG A 172 3.28 -8.55 21.03
C ARG A 172 2.49 -7.25 21.16
N VAL A 173 1.26 -7.22 20.64
CA VAL A 173 0.41 -6.02 20.72
C VAL A 173 0.14 -5.66 22.20
N ALA A 174 -0.17 -6.65 23.04
CA ALA A 174 -0.42 -6.42 24.47
C ALA A 174 0.82 -5.84 25.18
N ARG A 175 2.03 -6.36 24.94
CA ARG A 175 3.27 -5.77 25.48
C ARG A 175 3.47 -4.32 25.06
N ALA A 176 3.23 -4.01 23.78
CA ALA A 176 3.37 -2.65 23.27
C ALA A 176 2.34 -1.68 23.88
N LEU A 177 1.09 -2.14 24.06
CA LEU A 177 0.05 -1.37 24.75
C LEU A 177 0.38 -1.14 26.23
N ILE A 178 0.96 -2.12 26.92
CA ILE A 178 1.44 -1.98 28.30
C ILE A 178 2.57 -0.96 28.37
N ALA A 179 3.56 -1.04 27.47
CA ALA A 179 4.69 -0.10 27.43
C ALA A 179 4.22 1.35 27.20
N ARG A 180 3.18 1.55 26.39
CA ARG A 180 2.53 2.86 26.17
C ARG A 180 1.51 3.24 27.25
N LYS A 181 1.43 2.48 28.36
CA LYS A 181 0.50 2.68 29.48
C LYS A 181 -0.98 2.74 29.05
N ARG A 182 -1.33 2.05 27.98
CA ARG A 182 -2.72 1.94 27.46
C ARG A 182 -3.44 0.72 28.02
N LEU A 183 -2.69 -0.29 28.43
CA LEU A 183 -3.16 -1.51 29.08
C LEU A 183 -2.45 -1.68 30.44
N PRO A 184 -3.12 -2.18 31.50
CA PRO A 184 -2.51 -2.37 32.81
C PRO A 184 -1.34 -3.37 32.76
N ALA A 185 -0.28 -3.13 33.55
CA ALA A 185 0.87 -4.04 33.62
C ALA A 185 0.51 -5.45 34.13
N ALA A 186 -0.57 -5.57 34.92
CA ALA A 186 -1.11 -6.84 35.41
C ALA A 186 -1.96 -7.59 34.37
N TYR A 187 -2.14 -7.06 33.16
CA TYR A 187 -2.93 -7.70 32.13
C TYR A 187 -2.29 -9.04 31.70
N PRO A 188 -3.04 -10.15 31.62
CA PRO A 188 -2.51 -11.45 31.25
C PRO A 188 -2.04 -11.46 29.80
N ASN A 189 -0.73 -11.68 29.59
CA ASN A 189 -0.11 -11.72 28.27
C ASN A 189 -0.01 -13.17 27.73
N ASP A 190 -1.14 -13.87 27.74
CA ASP A 190 -1.26 -15.30 27.40
C ASP A 190 -1.47 -15.58 25.90
N GLY A 191 -1.77 -14.53 25.11
CA GLY A 191 -2.03 -14.63 23.67
C GLY A 191 -3.51 -14.76 23.32
N ASP A 192 -4.40 -14.59 24.30
CA ASP A 192 -5.86 -14.55 24.11
C ASP A 192 -6.43 -13.20 24.58
N PRO A 193 -6.61 -12.22 23.68
CA PRO A 193 -7.01 -10.88 24.09
C PRO A 193 -8.46 -10.80 24.58
N ARG A 194 -8.67 -10.10 25.69
CA ARG A 194 -9.94 -9.90 26.40
C ARG A 194 -10.46 -8.47 26.21
N GLU A 195 -11.62 -8.15 26.77
CA GLU A 195 -12.28 -6.84 26.58
C GLU A 195 -11.40 -5.62 26.96
N ALA A 196 -10.54 -5.74 27.98
CA ALA A 196 -9.60 -4.69 28.34
C ALA A 196 -8.57 -4.39 27.22
N PHE A 197 -8.24 -5.38 26.38
CA PHE A 197 -7.41 -5.20 25.19
C PHE A 197 -8.09 -4.30 24.16
N ASP A 198 -9.36 -4.59 23.83
CA ASP A 198 -10.12 -3.79 22.85
C ASP A 198 -10.26 -2.34 23.32
N THR A 199 -10.48 -2.14 24.62
CA THR A 199 -10.52 -0.81 25.24
C THR A 199 -9.18 -0.08 25.10
N ALA A 200 -8.06 -0.77 25.32
CA ALA A 200 -6.72 -0.19 25.16
C ALA A 200 -6.40 0.16 23.68
N VAL A 201 -6.88 -0.66 22.74
CA VAL A 201 -6.81 -0.35 21.30
C VAL A 201 -7.60 0.92 21.00
N GLN A 202 -8.87 1.01 21.40
CA GLN A 202 -9.68 2.22 21.19
C GLN A 202 -9.02 3.48 21.79
N LYS A 203 -8.46 3.40 23.00
CA LYS A 203 -7.72 4.51 23.63
C LYS A 203 -6.53 4.94 22.77
N THR A 204 -5.80 3.99 22.20
CA THR A 204 -4.67 4.26 21.29
C THR A 204 -5.13 4.98 20.04
N LEU A 205 -6.21 4.50 19.42
CA LEU A 205 -6.77 5.10 18.21
C LEU A 205 -7.33 6.51 18.48
N SER A 206 -8.00 6.71 19.60
CA SER A 206 -8.49 8.02 20.01
C SER A 206 -7.35 9.01 20.26
N HIS A 207 -6.28 8.57 20.94
CA HIS A 207 -5.13 9.43 21.22
C HIS A 207 -4.35 9.84 19.96
N SER A 208 -4.38 9.01 18.91
CA SER A 208 -3.70 9.27 17.63
C SER A 208 -4.58 10.01 16.61
N GLY A 209 -5.85 10.28 16.95
CA GLY A 209 -6.84 10.85 16.04
C GLY A 209 -7.29 9.90 14.93
N SER A 210 -6.91 8.61 14.98
CA SER A 210 -7.31 7.58 14.03
C SER A 210 -8.70 7.00 14.30
N PHE A 211 -9.39 7.46 15.36
CA PHE A 211 -10.75 7.02 15.69
C PHE A 211 -11.58 8.13 16.33
N ILE A 212 -12.80 8.30 15.81
CA ILE A 212 -13.87 9.12 16.39
C ILE A 212 -15.02 8.18 16.73
N GLY A 213 -15.17 7.83 18.01
CA GLY A 213 -16.23 6.95 18.49
C GLY A 213 -16.15 6.75 20.01
N ARG A 214 -17.07 5.95 20.55
CA ARG A 214 -17.15 5.70 22.00
C ARG A 214 -15.98 4.82 22.47
N LEU A 215 -15.44 5.12 23.66
CA LEU A 215 -14.43 4.31 24.35
C LEU A 215 -15.11 3.28 25.25
N ASP A 216 -15.80 2.33 24.65
CA ASP A 216 -16.66 1.35 25.32
C ASP A 216 -16.15 -0.11 25.22
N GLY A 217 -14.92 -0.29 24.74
CA GLY A 217 -14.33 -1.61 24.50
C GLY A 217 -14.91 -2.33 23.29
N LYS A 218 -15.73 -1.67 22.46
CA LYS A 218 -16.34 -2.27 21.29
C LYS A 218 -15.73 -1.74 20.00
N ILE A 219 -14.82 -2.52 19.41
CA ILE A 219 -14.31 -2.22 18.07
C ILE A 219 -15.42 -2.49 17.06
N GLU A 220 -15.90 -1.41 16.46
CA GLU A 220 -16.89 -1.39 15.38
C GLU A 220 -16.23 -0.89 14.09
N ARG A 221 -17.02 -0.59 13.05
CA ARG A 221 -16.53 -0.11 11.74
C ARG A 221 -15.41 0.93 11.86
N GLY A 222 -15.65 2.01 12.61
CA GLY A 222 -14.66 3.08 12.79
C GLY A 222 -13.38 2.61 13.48
N GLY A 223 -13.48 1.67 14.42
CA GLY A 223 -12.30 1.11 15.09
C GLY A 223 -11.49 0.19 14.17
N CYS A 224 -12.14 -0.59 13.30
CA CYS A 224 -11.46 -1.41 12.29
C CYS A 224 -10.64 -0.57 11.32
N TYR A 225 -11.26 0.45 10.71
CA TYR A 225 -10.55 1.39 9.86
C TYR A 225 -9.48 2.16 10.64
N GLY A 226 -9.76 2.52 11.90
CA GLY A 226 -8.78 3.16 12.76
C GLY A 226 -7.54 2.32 13.03
N ILE A 227 -7.67 0.99 13.21
CA ILE A 227 -6.53 0.08 13.37
C ILE A 227 -5.66 0.11 12.11
N GLN A 228 -6.27 0.00 10.92
CA GLN A 228 -5.54 0.03 9.66
C GLN A 228 -4.93 1.42 9.36
N ASP A 229 -5.60 2.50 9.73
CA ASP A 229 -5.09 3.87 9.65
C ASP A 229 -3.90 4.09 10.58
N TYR A 230 -4.02 3.70 11.85
CA TYR A 230 -2.91 3.76 12.79
C TYR A 230 -1.70 2.95 12.29
N ALA A 231 -1.96 1.74 11.81
CA ALA A 231 -0.93 0.85 11.27
C ALA A 231 -0.25 1.45 10.03
N ALA A 232 -0.98 2.20 9.19
CA ALA A 232 -0.44 2.91 8.04
C ALA A 232 0.38 4.15 8.44
N ARG A 233 -0.12 4.92 9.41
CA ARG A 233 0.50 6.19 9.83
C ARG A 233 1.75 6.01 10.67
N PHE A 234 1.72 5.06 11.61
CA PHE A 234 2.78 4.90 12.61
C PHE A 234 3.58 3.62 12.40
N GLY A 235 2.99 2.62 11.73
CA GLY A 235 3.67 1.40 11.33
C GLY A 235 4.22 1.47 9.91
N ASP A 236 4.30 0.31 9.27
CA ASP A 236 4.71 0.15 7.87
C ASP A 236 3.59 -0.53 7.07
N TYR A 237 2.32 -0.36 7.46
CA TYR A 237 1.21 -1.15 6.92
C TYR A 237 1.11 -1.05 5.41
N THR A 238 1.05 0.16 4.86
CA THR A 238 1.02 0.40 3.41
C THR A 238 2.30 -0.08 2.74
N LYS A 239 3.47 0.17 3.34
CA LYS A 239 4.77 -0.29 2.81
C LYS A 239 4.90 -1.82 2.72
N ARG A 240 4.07 -2.55 3.48
CA ARG A 240 4.02 -4.01 3.50
C ARG A 240 2.83 -4.58 2.72
N GLY A 241 2.17 -3.77 1.89
CA GLY A 241 1.02 -4.18 1.07
C GLY A 241 -0.29 -4.27 1.84
N GLY A 242 -0.43 -3.52 2.94
CA GLY A 242 -1.64 -3.46 3.74
C GLY A 242 -2.74 -2.62 3.08
N ILE A 243 -3.96 -3.16 3.03
CA ILE A 243 -5.12 -2.53 2.39
C ILE A 243 -6.10 -2.02 3.47
N GLN A 244 -6.51 -0.76 3.39
CA GLN A 244 -7.56 -0.21 4.26
C GLN A 244 -8.96 -0.60 3.76
N ASP A 245 -9.44 -1.76 4.18
CA ASP A 245 -10.73 -2.33 3.77
C ASP A 245 -11.71 -2.55 4.95
N GLY A 246 -11.38 -2.05 6.14
CA GLY A 246 -12.20 -2.24 7.34
C GLY A 246 -12.10 -3.64 7.95
N LYS A 247 -11.12 -4.45 7.52
CA LYS A 247 -10.91 -5.82 8.02
C LYS A 247 -9.48 -5.98 8.53
N PRO A 248 -9.20 -5.61 9.79
CA PRO A 248 -7.87 -5.76 10.36
C PRO A 248 -7.44 -7.23 10.38
N GLU A 249 -6.47 -7.56 9.54
CA GLU A 249 -5.86 -8.89 9.48
C GLU A 249 -4.50 -8.89 10.17
N ALA A 250 -3.77 -10.01 10.08
CA ALA A 250 -2.49 -10.20 10.78
C ALA A 250 -1.52 -9.06 10.49
N LEU A 251 -1.43 -8.63 9.23
CA LEU A 251 -0.56 -7.52 8.84
C LEU A 251 -0.98 -6.18 9.48
N SER A 252 -2.28 -5.91 9.61
CA SER A 252 -2.79 -4.71 10.26
C SER A 252 -2.33 -4.66 11.71
N TRP A 253 -2.45 -5.78 12.42
CA TRP A 253 -2.04 -5.90 13.82
C TRP A 253 -0.53 -5.89 14.02
N GLU A 254 0.24 -6.50 13.12
CA GLU A 254 1.71 -6.43 13.15
C GLU A 254 2.20 -4.99 13.01
N CYS A 255 1.62 -4.26 12.06
CA CYS A 255 2.00 -2.87 11.80
C CYS A 255 1.43 -1.92 12.86
N PHE A 256 0.27 -2.24 13.44
CA PHE A 256 -0.24 -1.57 14.62
C PHE A 256 0.70 -1.72 15.83
N ALA A 257 1.19 -2.94 16.09
CA ALA A 257 2.21 -3.19 17.12
C ALA A 257 3.49 -2.40 16.85
N LEU A 258 3.97 -2.42 15.60
CA LEU A 258 5.16 -1.67 15.22
C LEU A 258 5.00 -0.15 15.47
N GLY A 259 3.83 0.40 15.14
CA GLY A 259 3.53 1.80 15.43
C GLY A 259 3.44 2.13 16.92
N LEU A 260 3.07 1.17 17.76
CA LEU A 260 3.14 1.33 19.22
C LEU A 260 4.57 1.23 19.77
N GLU A 261 5.43 0.42 19.14
CA GLU A 261 6.80 0.15 19.57
C GLU A 261 7.79 1.26 19.17
N ARG A 262 7.53 1.97 18.07
CA ARG A 262 8.28 3.17 17.69
C ARG A 262 8.08 4.28 18.73
N PRO A 263 9.05 5.17 18.98
CA PRO A 263 8.94 6.24 19.99
C PRO A 263 7.80 7.23 19.70
#